data_AF-A0A1Q4Z6F5-F1
#
_entry.id   AF-A0A1Q4Z6F5-F1
#
_cell.length_a   1.000
_cell.length_b   1.000
_cell.length_c   1.000
_cell.angle_alpha   90.00
_cell.angle_beta   90.00
_cell.angle_gamma   90.00
#
_symmetry.space_group_name_H-M   'P 1'
#
loop_
_entity.id
_entity.type
_entity.pdbx_description
1 polymer ?
#
loop_
_entity_poly.entity_id
_entity_poly.type
_entity_poly.pdbx_seq_one_letter_code
_entity_poly.pdbx_strand_id
1 'polypeptide(L)'
;MLLIMTTAEVEQQVALVAAFLRDTAEAVGHPDIVERLVAPLRVTMGDLAALPRSDDFWSGRANDRLTIFKLEEYARRRVDRDPYDRLAGRTLVALALRYGANDGGLPYIAAEVAADPKAVGDAVIVAHWICSEIGLDTTHDLRRALSGADRAALVDLAQSHQGWIGVAAGIALNVMAGASLDEAYVRRY
;
A
#
# COMPACT_ATOMS: atom_id res chain seq x y z
N MET A 1 -32.15 -16.02 9.26
CA MET A 1 -31.25 -15.38 10.24
C MET A 1 -29.95 -15.03 9.54
N LEU A 2 -29.78 -13.77 9.12
CA LEU A 2 -28.59 -13.30 8.42
C LEU A 2 -27.49 -13.04 9.46
N LEU A 3 -26.48 -13.92 9.51
CA LEU A 3 -25.24 -13.66 10.23
C LEU A 3 -24.53 -12.47 9.56
N ILE A 4 -24.66 -11.29 10.15
CA ILE A 4 -23.75 -10.17 9.99
C ILE A 4 -22.40 -10.64 10.55
N MET A 5 -21.30 -10.37 9.85
CA MET A 5 -19.98 -10.57 10.46
C MET A 5 -19.91 -9.70 11.71
N THR A 6 -19.76 -10.33 12.86
CA THR A 6 -19.56 -9.64 14.14
C THR A 6 -18.29 -8.80 14.07
N THR A 7 -18.21 -7.75 14.87
CA THR A 7 -16.98 -6.96 15.05
C THR A 7 -15.76 -7.85 15.32
N ALA A 8 -15.95 -8.99 16.00
CA ALA A 8 -14.89 -9.97 16.26
C ALA A 8 -14.35 -10.65 14.98
N GLU A 9 -15.22 -10.99 14.03
CA GLU A 9 -14.78 -11.59 12.75
C GLU A 9 -14.04 -10.57 11.89
N VAL A 10 -14.42 -9.29 11.98
CA VAL A 10 -13.73 -8.18 11.29
C VAL A 10 -12.32 -8.01 11.85
N GLU A 11 -12.20 -7.91 13.17
CA GLU A 11 -10.91 -7.82 13.85
C GLU A 11 -10.03 -9.03 13.55
N GLN A 12 -10.62 -10.24 13.48
CA GLN A 12 -9.88 -11.44 13.10
C GLN A 12 -9.29 -11.35 11.70
N GLN A 13 -10.04 -10.86 10.70
CA GLN A 13 -9.53 -10.71 9.35
C GLN A 13 -8.39 -9.67 9.28
N VAL A 14 -8.56 -8.53 9.94
CA VAL A 14 -7.49 -7.52 10.00
C VAL A 14 -6.25 -8.08 10.72
N ALA A 15 -6.43 -8.84 11.80
CA ALA A 15 -5.33 -9.49 12.51
C ALA A 15 -4.57 -10.50 11.63
N LEU A 16 -5.27 -11.26 10.78
CA LEU A 16 -4.65 -12.18 9.82
C LEU A 16 -3.84 -11.45 8.74
N VAL A 17 -4.36 -10.33 8.22
CA VAL A 17 -3.60 -9.49 7.28
C VAL A 17 -2.38 -8.89 7.97
N ALA A 18 -2.55 -8.36 9.19
CA ALA A 18 -1.47 -7.74 9.95
C ALA A 18 -0.37 -8.73 10.34
N ALA A 19 -0.72 -9.96 10.70
CA ALA A 19 0.24 -11.01 11.02
C ALA A 19 1.09 -11.36 9.78
N PHE A 20 0.44 -11.60 8.63
CA PHE A 20 1.14 -11.83 7.37
C PHE A 20 2.07 -10.67 7.01
N LEU A 21 1.57 -9.43 7.08
CA LEU A 21 2.38 -8.27 6.77
C LEU A 21 3.57 -8.12 7.73
N ARG A 22 3.42 -8.49 9.00
CA ARG A 22 4.52 -8.43 9.97
C ARG A 22 5.64 -9.40 9.61
N ASP A 23 5.30 -10.68 9.44
CA ASP A 23 6.28 -11.73 9.18
C ASP A 23 7.11 -11.41 7.94
N THR A 24 6.47 -10.91 6.89
CA THR A 24 7.15 -10.58 5.65
C THR A 24 7.85 -9.22 5.69
N ALA A 25 7.30 -8.21 6.37
CA ALA A 25 7.99 -6.94 6.58
C ALA A 25 9.30 -7.11 7.37
N GLU A 26 9.32 -8.03 8.33
CA GLU A 26 10.53 -8.43 9.05
C GLU A 26 11.55 -9.09 8.12
N ALA A 27 11.11 -9.99 7.23
CA ALA A 27 11.97 -10.66 6.26
C ALA A 27 12.68 -9.68 5.31
N VAL A 28 12.00 -8.59 4.92
CA VAL A 28 12.57 -7.55 4.04
C VAL A 28 13.19 -6.37 4.81
N GLY A 29 13.30 -6.45 6.14
CA GLY A 29 14.02 -5.46 6.96
C GLY A 29 13.27 -4.15 7.24
N HIS A 30 11.95 -4.11 7.03
CA HIS A 30 11.12 -2.91 7.19
C HIS A 30 9.88 -3.12 8.08
N PRO A 31 10.03 -3.60 9.34
CA PRO A 31 8.89 -3.89 10.21
C PRO A 31 8.03 -2.65 10.54
N ASP A 32 8.58 -1.45 10.36
CA ASP A 32 7.89 -0.18 10.60
C ASP A 32 6.79 0.13 9.58
N ILE A 33 6.82 -0.47 8.38
CA ILE A 33 5.78 -0.28 7.37
C ILE A 33 4.45 -0.95 7.76
N VAL A 34 4.49 -1.95 8.64
CA VAL A 34 3.32 -2.77 9.01
C VAL A 34 2.21 -1.89 9.57
N GLU A 35 2.50 -1.05 10.56
CA GLU A 35 1.46 -0.22 11.17
C GLU A 35 0.94 0.83 10.17
N ARG A 36 1.81 1.32 9.28
CA ARG A 36 1.44 2.26 8.22
C ARG A 36 0.53 1.65 7.13
N LEU A 37 0.45 0.32 7.04
CA LEU A 37 -0.45 -0.40 6.14
C LEU A 37 -1.69 -0.95 6.89
N VAL A 38 -1.52 -1.40 8.12
CA VAL A 38 -2.59 -2.01 8.93
C VAL A 38 -3.54 -0.95 9.50
N ALA A 39 -3.04 0.23 9.91
CA ALA A 39 -3.92 1.28 10.44
C ALA A 39 -4.97 1.74 9.41
N PRO A 40 -4.61 2.07 8.14
CA PRO A 40 -5.59 2.36 7.09
C PRO A 40 -6.60 1.22 6.85
N LEU A 41 -6.14 -0.03 6.87
CA LEU A 41 -6.98 -1.22 6.72
C LEU A 41 -8.05 -1.29 7.82
N ARG A 42 -7.67 -1.10 9.10
CA ARG A 42 -8.60 -1.07 10.23
C ARG A 42 -9.64 0.02 10.07
N VAL A 43 -9.21 1.24 9.73
CA VAL A 43 -10.10 2.40 9.58
C VAL A 43 -11.10 2.16 8.44
N THR A 44 -10.62 1.78 7.25
CA THR A 44 -11.47 1.59 6.07
C THR A 44 -12.48 0.44 6.27
N MET A 45 -12.08 -0.59 7.00
CA MET A 45 -12.97 -1.68 7.39
C MET A 45 -14.04 -1.22 8.40
N GLY A 46 -13.67 -0.37 9.37
CA GLY A 46 -14.61 0.29 10.27
C GLY A 46 -15.63 1.14 9.52
N ASP A 47 -15.17 1.94 8.55
CA ASP A 47 -16.03 2.77 7.69
C ASP A 47 -17.03 1.91 6.91
N LEU A 48 -16.55 0.81 6.30
CA LEU A 48 -17.41 -0.13 5.59
C LEU A 48 -18.45 -0.77 6.51
N ALA A 49 -18.06 -1.16 7.72
CA ALA A 49 -18.96 -1.74 8.71
C ALA A 49 -20.02 -0.76 9.20
N ALA A 50 -19.71 0.54 9.21
CA ALA A 50 -20.59 1.61 9.64
C ALA A 50 -21.58 2.09 8.56
N LEU A 51 -21.41 1.67 7.30
CA LEU A 51 -22.31 2.06 6.22
C LEU A 51 -23.77 1.66 6.54
N PRO A 52 -24.75 2.59 6.41
CA PRO A 52 -26.16 2.25 6.50
C PRO A 52 -26.50 1.14 5.51
N ARG A 53 -27.41 0.24 5.87
CA ARG A 53 -27.83 -0.85 4.97
C ARG A 53 -28.54 -0.36 3.70
N SER A 54 -29.07 0.86 3.74
CA SER A 54 -29.63 1.56 2.58
C SER A 54 -28.59 2.21 1.68
N ASP A 55 -27.29 2.17 2.01
CA ASP A 55 -26.24 2.73 1.19
C ASP A 55 -26.14 2.00 -0.17
N ASP A 56 -25.93 2.77 -1.24
CA ASP A 56 -25.83 2.24 -2.61
C ASP A 56 -24.73 1.19 -2.77
N PHE A 57 -23.72 1.18 -1.89
CA PHE A 57 -22.72 0.13 -1.84
C PHE A 57 -23.33 -1.26 -1.65
N TRP A 58 -24.40 -1.38 -0.85
CA TRP A 58 -25.05 -2.67 -0.55
C TRP A 58 -26.06 -3.10 -1.61
N SER A 59 -26.52 -2.18 -2.45
CA SER A 59 -27.50 -2.45 -3.49
C SER A 59 -27.01 -3.55 -4.46
N GLY A 60 -27.87 -4.54 -4.71
CA GLY A 60 -27.59 -5.65 -5.63
C GLY A 60 -26.63 -6.73 -5.09
N ARG A 61 -26.19 -6.67 -3.83
CA ARG A 61 -25.34 -7.71 -3.24
C ARG A 61 -26.16 -8.88 -2.72
N ALA A 62 -25.67 -10.11 -2.95
CA ALA A 62 -26.34 -11.33 -2.53
C ALA A 62 -26.47 -11.51 -1.00
N ASN A 63 -25.66 -10.80 -0.21
CA ASN A 63 -25.75 -10.75 1.25
C ASN A 63 -25.14 -9.46 1.81
N ASP A 64 -25.47 -9.14 3.06
CA ASP A 64 -25.00 -7.95 3.78
C ASP A 64 -23.73 -8.21 4.62
N ARG A 65 -23.03 -9.32 4.36
CA ARG A 65 -21.84 -9.70 5.12
C ARG A 65 -20.64 -8.86 4.74
N LEU A 66 -19.88 -8.42 5.72
CA LEU A 66 -18.55 -7.85 5.45
C LEU A 66 -17.63 -8.96 4.94
N THR A 67 -16.83 -8.66 3.92
CA THR A 67 -15.81 -9.57 3.40
C THR A 67 -14.62 -8.74 2.94
N ILE A 68 -13.45 -9.37 2.86
CA ILE A 68 -12.26 -8.71 2.29
C ILE A 68 -12.51 -8.25 0.85
N PHE A 69 -13.21 -9.04 0.05
CA PHE A 69 -13.61 -8.64 -1.30
C PHE A 69 -14.44 -7.34 -1.31
N LYS A 70 -15.40 -7.20 -0.37
CA LYS A 70 -16.18 -5.96 -0.25
C LYS A 70 -15.34 -4.80 0.28
N LEU A 71 -14.37 -5.06 1.15
CA LEU A 71 -13.41 -4.05 1.60
C LEU A 71 -12.57 -3.52 0.43
N GLU A 72 -12.05 -4.42 -0.40
CA GLU A 72 -11.30 -4.06 -1.59
C GLU A 72 -12.17 -3.23 -2.54
N GLU A 73 -13.39 -3.67 -2.84
CA GLU A 73 -14.30 -2.94 -3.71
C GLU A 73 -14.70 -1.58 -3.14
N TYR A 74 -14.93 -1.49 -1.82
CA TYR A 74 -15.23 -0.23 -1.14
C TYR A 74 -14.06 0.75 -1.24
N ALA A 75 -12.84 0.29 -0.96
CA ALA A 75 -11.64 1.10 -1.09
C ALA A 75 -11.37 1.53 -2.54
N ARG A 76 -11.59 0.65 -3.53
CA ARG A 76 -11.50 1.00 -4.96
C ARG A 76 -12.48 2.11 -5.33
N ARG A 77 -13.76 1.99 -4.94
CA ARG A 77 -14.77 3.03 -5.20
C ARG A 77 -14.41 4.38 -4.56
N ARG A 78 -13.75 4.37 -3.39
CA ARG A 78 -13.23 5.59 -2.75
C ARG A 78 -12.11 6.22 -3.58
N VAL A 79 -11.13 5.43 -4.01
CA VAL A 79 -10.02 5.90 -4.86
C VAL A 79 -10.52 6.37 -6.24
N ASP A 80 -11.50 5.69 -6.84
CA ASP A 80 -12.08 6.11 -8.12
C ASP A 80 -12.78 7.48 -8.02
N ARG A 81 -13.34 7.79 -6.84
CA ARG A 81 -13.98 9.08 -6.55
C ARG A 81 -12.96 10.16 -6.18
N ASP A 82 -11.97 9.79 -5.37
CA ASP A 82 -10.88 10.65 -4.92
C ASP A 82 -9.54 9.88 -4.97
N PRO A 83 -8.74 10.09 -6.03
CA PRO A 83 -7.43 9.45 -6.17
C PRO A 83 -6.44 9.76 -5.04
N TYR A 84 -6.69 10.81 -4.24
CA TYR A 84 -5.85 11.22 -3.11
C TYR A 84 -6.32 10.66 -1.76
N ASP A 85 -7.35 9.80 -1.73
CA ASP A 85 -7.80 9.12 -0.51
C ASP A 85 -6.72 8.14 -0.01
N ARG A 86 -5.80 8.65 0.83
CA ARG A 86 -4.67 7.89 1.39
C ARG A 86 -5.11 6.66 2.16
N LEU A 87 -6.25 6.71 2.86
CA LEU A 87 -6.73 5.58 3.64
C LEU A 87 -7.17 4.43 2.73
N ALA A 88 -7.95 4.76 1.70
CA ALA A 88 -8.37 3.78 0.70
C ALA A 88 -7.18 3.25 -0.11
N GLY A 89 -6.26 4.12 -0.54
CA GLY A 89 -5.07 3.73 -1.29
C GLY A 89 -4.17 2.77 -0.52
N ARG A 90 -3.83 3.10 0.75
CA ARG A 90 -3.01 2.21 1.60
C ARG A 90 -3.73 0.92 1.99
N THR A 91 -5.05 0.95 2.10
CA THR A 91 -5.85 -0.28 2.27
C THR A 91 -5.68 -1.20 1.07
N LEU A 92 -5.73 -0.67 -0.14
CA LEU A 92 -5.52 -1.46 -1.35
C LEU A 92 -4.09 -1.99 -1.47
N VAL A 93 -3.08 -1.22 -1.06
CA VAL A 93 -1.69 -1.71 -0.97
C VAL A 93 -1.59 -2.89 0.02
N ALA A 94 -2.16 -2.76 1.21
CA ALA A 94 -2.13 -3.82 2.22
C ALA A 94 -2.78 -5.12 1.71
N LEU A 95 -3.93 -5.00 1.04
CA LEU A 95 -4.63 -6.14 0.43
C LEU A 95 -3.84 -6.72 -0.75
N ALA A 96 -3.28 -5.87 -1.61
CA ALA A 96 -2.46 -6.29 -2.74
C ALA A 96 -1.25 -7.12 -2.29
N LEU A 97 -0.52 -6.67 -1.27
CA LEU A 97 0.57 -7.44 -0.67
C LEU A 97 0.08 -8.76 -0.06
N ARG A 98 -1.02 -8.73 0.70
CA ARG A 98 -1.55 -9.94 1.35
C ARG A 98 -1.93 -11.04 0.37
N TYR A 99 -2.48 -10.67 -0.77
CA TYR A 99 -3.01 -11.59 -1.77
C TYR A 99 -2.09 -11.77 -2.98
N GLY A 100 -0.88 -11.21 -2.94
CA GLY A 100 0.15 -11.44 -3.94
C GLY A 100 -0.14 -10.81 -5.30
N ALA A 101 -0.70 -9.59 -5.33
CA ALA A 101 -0.80 -8.84 -6.57
C ALA A 101 0.59 -8.50 -7.11
N ASN A 102 0.80 -8.69 -8.41
CA ASN A 102 2.12 -8.55 -9.05
C ASN A 102 2.75 -7.15 -8.92
N ASP A 103 1.93 -6.12 -8.72
CA ASP A 103 2.38 -4.73 -8.58
C ASP A 103 2.45 -4.25 -7.11
N GLY A 104 2.11 -5.12 -6.15
CA GLY A 104 2.05 -4.78 -4.72
C GLY A 104 1.10 -3.63 -4.38
N GLY A 105 0.21 -3.23 -5.30
CA GLY A 105 -0.64 -2.05 -5.14
C GLY A 105 0.07 -0.71 -5.34
N LEU A 106 1.26 -0.69 -5.96
CA LEU A 106 2.00 0.54 -6.30
C LEU A 106 1.16 1.63 -7.01
N PRO A 107 0.20 1.32 -7.91
CA PRO A 107 -0.67 2.34 -8.48
C PRO A 107 -1.49 3.12 -7.43
N TYR A 108 -1.82 2.51 -6.29
CA TYR A 108 -2.66 3.13 -5.26
C TYR A 108 -1.89 4.03 -4.28
N ILE A 109 -0.56 4.00 -4.29
CA ILE A 109 0.28 4.92 -3.49
C ILE A 109 0.83 6.09 -4.32
N ALA A 110 0.67 6.06 -5.65
CA ALA A 110 1.24 7.05 -6.57
C ALA A 110 0.81 8.50 -6.26
N ALA A 111 -0.46 8.72 -5.97
CA ALA A 111 -0.98 10.05 -5.61
C ALA A 111 -0.38 10.56 -4.30
N GLU A 112 -0.14 9.67 -3.33
CA GLU A 112 0.51 10.01 -2.07
C GLU A 112 1.99 10.37 -2.28
N VAL A 113 2.70 9.60 -3.11
CA VAL A 113 4.09 9.88 -3.50
C VAL A 113 4.24 11.22 -4.19
N ALA A 114 3.27 11.59 -5.05
CA ALA A 114 3.27 12.89 -5.72
C ALA A 114 3.04 14.06 -4.75
N ALA A 115 2.28 13.84 -3.66
CA ALA A 115 1.95 14.87 -2.68
C ALA A 115 2.96 14.98 -1.53
N ASP A 116 3.61 13.87 -1.15
CA ASP A 116 4.54 13.80 -0.02
C ASP A 116 5.79 13.00 -0.41
N PRO A 117 6.94 13.67 -0.58
CA PRO A 117 8.21 13.02 -0.89
C PRO A 117 8.61 11.93 0.10
N LYS A 118 8.12 11.94 1.36
CA LYS A 118 8.42 10.87 2.33
C LYS A 118 7.70 9.56 2.01
N ALA A 119 6.57 9.60 1.32
CA ALA A 119 5.83 8.40 0.92
C ALA A 119 6.61 7.55 -0.11
N VAL A 120 7.66 8.10 -0.73
CA VAL A 120 8.60 7.35 -1.58
C VAL A 120 9.21 6.15 -0.85
N GLY A 121 9.44 6.28 0.46
CA GLY A 121 10.01 5.21 1.28
C GLY A 121 9.13 3.97 1.28
N ASP A 122 7.82 4.17 1.45
CA ASP A 122 6.85 3.06 1.46
C ASP A 122 6.70 2.45 0.07
N ALA A 123 6.70 3.25 -1.00
CA ALA A 123 6.64 2.72 -2.37
C ALA A 123 7.86 1.86 -2.72
N VAL A 124 9.07 2.28 -2.33
CA VAL A 124 10.31 1.50 -2.54
C VAL A 124 10.27 0.20 -1.76
N ILE A 125 9.81 0.21 -0.49
CA ILE A 125 9.65 -1.01 0.32
C ILE A 125 8.67 -1.98 -0.35
N VAL A 126 7.50 -1.51 -0.81
CA VAL A 126 6.50 -2.35 -1.50
C VAL A 126 7.09 -2.99 -2.76
N ALA A 127 7.81 -2.21 -3.57
CA ALA A 127 8.45 -2.72 -4.78
C ALA A 127 9.50 -3.79 -4.46
N HIS A 128 10.35 -3.54 -3.47
CA HIS A 128 11.37 -4.47 -3.02
C HIS A 128 10.77 -5.74 -2.42
N TRP A 129 9.70 -5.61 -1.66
CA TRP A 129 8.98 -6.74 -1.08
C TRP A 129 8.53 -7.72 -2.17
N ILE A 130 7.84 -7.24 -3.20
CA ILE A 130 7.37 -8.10 -4.30
C ILE A 130 8.56 -8.75 -5.02
N CYS A 131 9.66 -8.01 -5.22
CA CYS A 131 10.86 -8.54 -5.83
C CYS A 131 11.49 -9.66 -4.97
N SER A 132 11.62 -9.46 -3.66
CA SER A 132 12.27 -10.41 -2.75
C SER A 132 11.43 -11.64 -2.45
N GLU A 133 10.12 -11.48 -2.28
CA GLU A 133 9.24 -12.56 -1.83
C GLU A 133 8.60 -13.34 -2.98
N ILE A 134 8.33 -12.66 -4.10
CA ILE A 134 7.66 -13.26 -5.26
C ILE A 134 8.64 -13.47 -6.42
N GLY A 135 9.77 -12.75 -6.46
CA GLY A 135 10.73 -12.81 -7.55
C GLY A 135 10.31 -12.02 -8.79
N LEU A 136 9.38 -11.07 -8.64
CA LEU A 136 8.88 -10.26 -9.76
C LEU A 136 9.58 -8.90 -9.82
N ASP A 137 10.05 -8.53 -11.02
CA ASP A 137 10.62 -7.20 -11.25
C ASP A 137 9.52 -6.13 -11.29
N THR A 138 9.46 -5.34 -10.22
CA THR A 138 8.51 -4.22 -10.05
C THR A 138 9.07 -2.88 -10.53
N THR A 139 10.24 -2.85 -11.18
CA THR A 139 10.90 -1.61 -11.64
C THR A 139 9.94 -0.73 -12.44
N HIS A 140 9.17 -1.32 -13.35
CA HIS A 140 8.24 -0.58 -14.20
C HIS A 140 7.09 0.03 -13.39
N ASP A 141 6.49 -0.74 -12.48
CA ASP A 141 5.37 -0.26 -11.65
C ASP A 141 5.82 0.77 -10.63
N LEU A 142 7.01 0.61 -10.04
CA LEU A 142 7.61 1.61 -9.18
C LEU A 142 7.87 2.90 -9.96
N ARG A 143 8.48 2.81 -11.15
CA ARG A 143 8.70 4.00 -11.99
C ARG A 143 7.40 4.72 -12.34
N ARG A 144 6.31 3.97 -12.57
CA ARG A 144 4.99 4.56 -12.81
C ARG A 144 4.47 5.29 -11.57
N ALA A 145 4.59 4.69 -10.38
CA ALA A 145 4.19 5.32 -9.12
C ALA A 145 5.02 6.58 -8.78
N LEU A 146 6.29 6.62 -9.19
CA LEU A 146 7.20 7.75 -9.00
C LEU A 146 7.01 8.88 -10.03
N SER A 147 6.20 8.69 -11.08
CA SER A 147 6.13 9.61 -12.22
C SER A 147 5.71 11.04 -11.87
N GLY A 148 4.94 11.22 -10.79
CA GLY A 148 4.51 12.52 -10.28
C GLY A 148 5.33 13.05 -9.10
N ALA A 149 6.38 12.35 -8.66
CA ALA A 149 7.16 12.75 -7.49
C ALA A 149 7.96 14.04 -7.73
N ASP A 150 8.03 14.92 -6.73
CA ASP A 150 8.90 16.09 -6.77
C ASP A 150 10.38 15.68 -6.72
N ARG A 151 11.02 15.71 -7.89
CA ARG A 151 12.42 15.31 -8.03
C ARG A 151 13.37 16.18 -7.22
N ALA A 152 13.12 17.48 -7.07
CA ALA A 152 13.99 18.35 -6.30
C ALA A 152 13.92 18.00 -4.81
N ALA A 153 12.71 17.81 -4.29
CA ALA A 153 12.53 17.38 -2.91
C ALA A 153 13.14 16.00 -2.63
N LEU A 154 13.09 15.06 -3.59
CA LEU A 154 13.76 13.77 -3.47
C LEU A 154 15.29 13.89 -3.43
N VAL A 155 15.89 14.81 -4.19
CA VAL A 155 17.34 15.10 -4.13
C VAL A 155 17.71 15.62 -2.76
N ASP A 156 16.95 16.58 -2.23
CA ASP A 156 17.19 17.14 -0.89
C ASP A 156 17.06 16.06 0.19
N LEU A 157 16.03 15.21 0.11
CA LEU A 157 15.87 14.08 1.03
C LEU A 157 17.03 13.10 0.94
N ALA A 158 17.50 12.75 -0.26
CA ALA A 158 18.62 11.83 -0.45
C ALA A 158 19.93 12.37 0.16
N GLN A 159 20.13 13.69 0.12
CA GLN A 159 21.29 14.37 0.71
C GLN A 159 21.16 14.59 2.23
N SER A 160 19.93 14.65 2.76
CA SER A 160 19.68 14.97 4.16
C SER A 160 20.08 13.89 5.18
N HIS A 161 20.50 12.70 4.72
CA HIS A 161 20.85 11.55 5.57
C HIS A 161 19.76 11.16 6.59
N GLN A 162 18.47 11.37 6.27
CA GLN A 162 17.31 11.00 7.12
C GLN A 162 17.07 9.47 7.14
N GLY A 163 18.07 8.69 7.54
CA GLY A 163 17.98 7.24 7.66
C GLY A 163 17.46 6.57 6.39
N TRP A 164 16.54 5.62 6.55
CA TRP A 164 15.94 4.88 5.44
C TRP A 164 15.27 5.78 4.40
N ILE A 165 14.60 6.86 4.80
CA ILE A 165 13.88 7.73 3.85
C ILE A 165 14.85 8.37 2.85
N GLY A 166 16.04 8.80 3.30
CA GLY A 166 17.08 9.32 2.39
C GLY A 166 17.69 8.24 1.50
N VAL A 167 17.82 7.00 2.00
CA VAL A 167 18.25 5.85 1.19
C VAL A 167 17.22 5.55 0.09
N ALA A 168 15.95 5.45 0.45
CA ALA A 168 14.85 5.20 -0.46
C ALA A 168 14.68 6.30 -1.51
N ALA A 169 14.87 7.58 -1.13
CA ALA A 169 14.87 8.69 -2.08
C ALA A 169 15.99 8.55 -3.13
N GLY A 170 17.19 8.11 -2.71
CA GLY A 170 18.29 7.81 -3.64
C GLY A 170 17.99 6.64 -4.58
N ILE A 171 17.40 5.56 -4.06
CA ILE A 171 16.95 4.41 -4.86
C ILE A 171 15.91 4.85 -5.89
N ALA A 172 14.91 5.62 -5.47
CA ALA A 172 13.87 6.15 -6.34
C ALA A 172 14.45 7.02 -7.46
N LEU A 173 15.39 7.91 -7.15
CA LEU A 173 16.09 8.74 -8.15
C LEU A 173 16.85 7.89 -9.19
N ASN A 174 17.50 6.80 -8.76
CA ASN A 174 18.18 5.87 -9.67
C ASN A 174 17.19 5.12 -10.57
N VAL A 175 16.07 4.63 -10.02
CA VAL A 175 15.00 3.97 -10.80
C VAL A 175 14.38 4.93 -11.83
N MET A 176 14.13 6.18 -11.43
CA MET A 176 13.65 7.24 -12.32
C MET A 176 14.67 7.56 -13.43
N ALA A 177 15.97 7.47 -13.13
CA ALA A 177 17.05 7.64 -14.11
C ALA A 177 17.26 6.43 -15.04
N GLY A 178 16.48 5.35 -14.86
CA GLY A 178 16.48 4.20 -15.75
C GLY A 178 17.15 2.94 -15.21
N ALA A 179 17.68 2.96 -13.98
CA ALA A 179 18.18 1.74 -13.34
C ALA A 179 17.03 0.75 -13.07
N SER A 180 17.35 -0.55 -13.04
CA SER A 180 16.46 -1.54 -12.41
C SER A 180 16.42 -1.31 -10.89
N LEU A 181 15.41 -1.88 -10.22
CA LEU A 181 15.32 -1.82 -8.76
C LEU A 181 16.59 -2.41 -8.11
N ASP A 182 17.04 -3.59 -8.55
CA ASP A 182 18.25 -4.23 -8.03
C ASP A 182 19.50 -3.37 -8.24
N GLU A 183 19.68 -2.81 -9.44
CA GLU A 183 20.79 -1.89 -9.72
C GLU A 183 20.75 -0.64 -8.84
N ALA A 184 19.55 -0.10 -8.59
CA ALA A 184 19.35 1.07 -7.75
C ALA A 184 19.69 0.80 -6.29
N TYR A 185 19.39 -0.39 -5.78
CA TYR A 185 19.82 -0.86 -4.45
C TYR A 185 21.35 -1.00 -4.37
N VAL A 186 21.98 -1.65 -5.35
CA VAL A 186 23.46 -1.83 -5.38
C VAL A 186 24.20 -0.50 -5.47
N ARG A 187 23.66 0.51 -6.15
CA ARG A 187 24.35 1.82 -6.24
C ARG A 187 24.31 2.62 -4.94
N ARG A 188 23.46 2.24 -3.99
CA ARG A 188 23.25 2.99 -2.74
C ARG A 188 24.00 2.40 -1.55
N TYR A 189 24.36 1.12 -1.62
CA TYR A 189 25.13 0.35 -0.64
C TYR A 189 26.52 0.02 -1.16
#